data_AF-A0A9D7HS14-F1
#
_entry.id   AF-A0A9D7HS14-F1
#
_cell.length_a   1.000
_cell.length_b   1.000
_cell.length_c   1.000
_cell.angle_alpha   90.00
_cell.angle_beta   90.00
_cell.angle_gamma   90.00
#
_symmetry.space_group_name_H-M   'P 1'
#
loop_
_entity.id
_entity.type
_entity.pdbx_description
1 polymer ?
#
loop_
_entity_poly.entity_id
_entity_poly.type
_entity_poly.pdbx_seq_one_letter_code
_entity_poly.pdbx_strand_id
1 'polypeptide(L)'
;MARTVHTLFIGTMSAIVMVTAYLTYVGWSYYQLPIEERFYHPQHNWFKPSGAYGHGIGILGTFLILFGVVIYIARKRYNFMTKQLRLKYLLEFHIFLCTLGPILILFHTAFKFGGLVSVAFWSMVAVVASGVIGRFIYIQIPRTVEGRELSLNEVKGMRSQLVENLKQSVGLDEQLIPLIVGTADGDGAAAKHRSFIVRYLD
;
A
#
# COMPACT_ATOMS: atom_id res chain seq x y z
N MET A 1 -9.26 18.53 3.73
CA MET A 1 -8.89 17.21 4.34
C MET A 1 -7.85 16.41 3.54
N ALA A 2 -7.76 16.53 2.21
CA ALA A 2 -6.77 15.79 1.40
C ALA A 2 -5.29 16.13 1.70
N ARG A 3 -4.98 17.41 1.98
CA ARG A 3 -3.60 17.84 2.31
C ARG A 3 -3.04 17.16 3.55
N THR A 4 -3.80 17.09 4.65
CA THR A 4 -3.35 16.50 5.91
C THR A 4 -3.06 15.00 5.78
N VAL A 5 -3.89 14.27 5.04
CA VAL A 5 -3.69 12.83 4.78
C VAL A 5 -2.46 12.60 3.90
N HIS A 6 -2.30 13.42 2.86
CA HIS A 6 -1.14 13.34 1.98
C HIS A 6 0.17 13.67 2.72
N THR A 7 0.17 14.72 3.55
CA THR A 7 1.31 15.07 4.41
C THR A 7 1.62 13.98 5.42
N LEU A 8 0.60 13.35 6.03
CA LEU A 8 0.80 12.23 6.95
C LEU A 8 1.41 11.01 6.24
N PHE A 9 0.92 10.68 5.05
CA PHE A 9 1.46 9.58 4.24
C PHE A 9 2.91 9.85 3.81
N ILE A 10 3.22 11.07 3.38
CA ILE A 10 4.61 11.46 3.09
C ILE A 10 5.44 11.33 4.36
N GLY A 11 4.95 11.83 5.50
CA GLY A 11 5.65 11.76 6.78
C GLY A 11 5.98 10.33 7.20
N THR A 12 5.06 9.37 7.03
CA THR A 12 5.31 7.96 7.34
C THR A 12 6.33 7.34 6.40
N MET A 13 6.26 7.63 5.09
CA MET A 13 7.25 7.14 4.12
C MET A 13 8.64 7.75 4.38
N SER A 14 8.72 9.05 4.66
CA SER A 14 9.95 9.73 5.05
C SER A 14 10.54 9.13 6.32
N ALA A 15 9.72 8.79 7.33
CA ALA A 15 10.19 8.14 8.55
C ALA A 15 10.82 6.77 8.28
N ILE A 16 10.22 5.94 7.41
CA ILE A 16 10.82 4.65 7.02
C ILE A 16 12.18 4.86 6.36
N VAL A 17 12.27 5.82 5.43
CA VAL A 17 13.53 6.14 4.74
C VAL A 17 14.58 6.64 5.74
N MET A 18 14.22 7.52 6.67
CA MET A 18 15.14 8.03 7.69
C MET A 18 15.64 6.92 8.62
N VAL A 19 14.76 6.04 9.11
CA VAL A 19 15.17 4.91 9.96
C VAL A 19 16.10 3.98 9.20
N THR A 20 15.75 3.65 7.95
CA THR A 20 16.59 2.80 7.09
C THR A 20 17.96 3.43 6.85
N ALA A 21 17.99 4.72 6.48
CA ALA A 21 19.24 5.46 6.26
C ALA A 21 20.09 5.53 7.53
N TYR A 22 19.47 5.73 8.70
CA TYR A 22 20.15 5.73 9.99
C TYR A 22 20.78 4.36 10.29
N LEU A 23 20.04 3.26 10.11
CA LEU A 23 20.57 1.90 10.32
C LEU A 23 21.71 1.57 9.35
N THR A 24 21.56 1.95 8.08
CA THR A 24 22.61 1.80 7.08
C THR A 24 23.85 2.61 7.43
N TYR A 25 23.68 3.86 7.90
CA TYR A 25 24.79 4.73 8.29
C TYR A 25 25.53 4.17 9.51
N VAL A 26 24.80 3.77 10.56
CA VAL A 26 25.38 3.21 11.79
C VAL A 26 26.09 1.88 11.53
N GLY A 27 25.52 1.04 10.67
CA GLY A 27 26.09 -0.26 10.32
C GLY A 27 26.99 -0.25 9.08
N TRP A 28 27.30 0.91 8.50
CA TRP A 28 27.96 1.02 7.19
C TRP A 28 29.27 0.23 7.16
N SER A 29 30.13 0.45 8.15
CA SER A 29 31.42 -0.22 8.26
C SER A 29 31.31 -1.71 8.48
N TYR A 30 30.16 -2.22 8.96
CA TYR A 30 29.94 -3.64 9.24
C TYR A 30 29.25 -4.36 8.09
N TYR A 31 28.22 -3.75 7.48
CA TYR A 31 27.43 -4.36 6.41
C TYR A 31 28.15 -4.36 5.05
N GLN A 32 29.16 -3.49 4.85
CA GLN A 32 29.99 -3.50 3.64
C GLN A 32 30.92 -4.72 3.53
N LEU A 33 31.35 -5.31 4.65
CA LEU A 33 32.24 -6.48 4.59
C LEU A 33 31.51 -7.72 4.07
N PRO A 34 32.22 -8.64 3.38
CA PRO A 34 31.76 -10.00 3.12
C PRO A 34 31.30 -10.70 4.41
N ILE A 35 30.35 -11.64 4.28
CA ILE A 35 29.71 -12.29 5.42
C ILE A 35 30.72 -13.01 6.32
N GLU A 36 31.79 -13.53 5.71
CA GLU A 36 32.90 -14.26 6.32
C GLU A 36 33.81 -13.33 7.13
N GLU A 37 34.08 -12.12 6.62
CA GLU A 37 34.99 -11.15 7.22
C GLU A 37 34.36 -10.37 8.37
N ARG A 38 33.01 -10.29 8.40
CA ARG A 38 32.25 -9.62 9.49
C ARG A 38 32.57 -10.16 10.87
N PHE A 39 33.05 -11.40 10.99
CA PHE A 39 33.45 -11.99 12.27
C PHE A 39 34.61 -11.23 12.93
N TYR A 40 35.53 -10.69 12.13
CA TYR A 40 36.71 -9.97 12.62
C TYR A 40 36.44 -8.50 12.95
N HIS A 41 35.26 -7.98 12.59
CA HIS A 41 34.91 -6.59 12.86
C HIS A 41 34.74 -6.34 14.38
N PRO A 42 35.28 -5.27 14.96
CA PRO A 42 35.21 -5.00 16.40
C PRO A 42 33.78 -4.98 16.96
N GLN A 43 32.82 -4.54 16.14
CA GLN A 43 31.41 -4.44 16.50
C GLN A 43 30.58 -5.68 16.13
N HIS A 44 31.22 -6.80 15.74
CA HIS A 44 30.51 -8.04 15.39
C HIS A 44 29.58 -8.52 16.51
N ASN A 45 30.02 -8.43 17.77
CA ASN A 45 29.21 -8.83 18.92
C ASN A 45 27.95 -7.98 19.12
N TRP A 46 27.93 -6.76 18.57
CA TRP A 46 26.79 -5.85 18.67
C TRP A 46 25.79 -6.08 17.53
N PHE A 47 26.29 -6.19 16.29
CA PHE A 47 25.47 -6.26 15.07
C PHE A 47 25.13 -7.67 14.58
N LYS A 48 25.79 -8.72 15.10
CA LYS A 48 25.37 -10.09 14.80
C LYS A 48 23.90 -10.31 15.22
N PRO A 49 23.18 -11.25 14.62
CA PRO A 49 21.76 -11.50 14.96
C PRO A 49 21.51 -11.80 16.45
N SER A 50 22.49 -12.39 17.14
CA SER A 50 22.48 -12.65 18.58
C SER A 50 23.09 -11.53 19.43
N GLY A 51 23.57 -10.44 18.82
CA GLY A 51 24.10 -9.28 19.51
C GLY A 51 22.99 -8.41 20.08
N ALA A 52 23.30 -7.59 21.09
CA ALA A 52 22.30 -6.77 21.76
C ALA A 52 21.50 -5.87 20.79
N TYR A 53 22.20 -5.28 19.81
CA TYR A 53 21.57 -4.41 18.83
C TYR A 53 20.80 -5.19 17.78
N GLY A 54 21.45 -6.19 17.16
CA GLY A 54 20.80 -7.06 16.18
C GLY A 54 19.54 -7.70 16.74
N HIS A 55 19.61 -8.30 17.93
CA HIS A 55 18.47 -8.93 18.58
C HIS A 55 17.38 -7.92 18.96
N GLY A 56 17.76 -6.76 19.49
CA GLY A 56 16.82 -5.70 19.87
C GLY A 56 15.98 -5.19 18.70
N ILE A 57 16.61 -4.93 17.55
CA ILE A 57 15.86 -4.50 16.35
C ILE A 57 14.98 -5.63 15.78
N GLY A 58 15.36 -6.89 15.96
CA GLY A 58 14.54 -8.05 15.58
C GLY A 58 13.27 -8.18 16.43
N ILE A 59 13.41 -8.03 17.76
CA ILE A 59 12.26 -7.99 18.69
C ILE A 59 11.35 -6.82 18.35
N LEU A 60 11.93 -5.63 18.17
CA LEU A 60 11.18 -4.43 17.82
C LEU A 60 10.44 -4.62 16.49
N GLY A 61 11.11 -5.13 15.45
CA GLY A 61 10.51 -5.39 14.16
C GLY A 61 9.33 -6.36 14.23
N THR A 62 9.50 -7.47 14.97
CA THR A 62 8.44 -8.46 15.18
C THR A 62 7.26 -7.87 15.95
N PHE A 63 7.54 -7.08 16.98
CA PHE A 63 6.52 -6.37 17.76
C PHE A 63 5.73 -5.39 16.89
N LEU A 64 6.39 -4.61 16.02
CA LEU A 64 5.71 -3.68 15.12
C LEU A 64 4.77 -4.41 14.14
N ILE A 65 5.22 -5.53 13.56
CA ILE A 65 4.37 -6.35 12.67
C ILE A 65 3.17 -6.90 13.45
N LEU A 66 3.42 -7.54 14.59
CA LEU A 66 2.37 -8.15 15.41
C LEU A 66 1.34 -7.10 15.84
N PHE A 67 1.81 -5.96 16.35
CA PHE A 67 0.95 -4.85 16.75
C PHE A 67 0.14 -4.32 15.57
N GLY A 68 0.77 -4.10 14.41
CA GLY A 68 0.11 -3.63 13.20
C GLY A 68 -0.97 -4.58 12.67
N VAL A 69 -0.72 -5.89 12.70
CA VAL A 69 -1.70 -6.91 12.28
C VAL A 69 -2.85 -7.02 13.28
N VAL A 70 -2.53 -7.11 14.58
CA VAL A 70 -3.54 -7.27 15.65
C VAL A 70 -4.46 -6.06 15.70
N ILE A 71 -3.94 -4.83 15.65
CA ILE A 71 -4.78 -3.64 15.70
C ILE A 71 -5.73 -3.55 14.50
N TYR A 72 -5.25 -3.94 13.31
CA TYR A 72 -6.07 -3.97 12.10
C TYR A 72 -7.18 -5.02 12.19
N ILE A 73 -6.87 -6.25 12.63
CA ILE A 73 -7.87 -7.31 12.84
C ILE A 73 -8.87 -6.91 13.92
N ALA A 74 -8.39 -6.36 15.05
CA ALA A 74 -9.24 -5.89 16.15
C ALA A 74 -10.29 -4.88 15.66
N ARG A 75 -9.86 -3.90 14.86
CA ARG A 75 -10.78 -2.90 14.29
C ARG A 75 -11.71 -3.47 13.23
N LYS A 76 -11.22 -4.33 12.35
CA LYS A 76 -11.99 -4.86 11.20
C LYS A 76 -13.01 -5.91 11.64
N ARG A 77 -12.64 -6.79 12.58
CA ARG A 77 -13.47 -7.93 12.99
C ARG A 77 -14.31 -7.63 14.22
N TYR A 78 -13.76 -6.92 15.20
CA TYR A 78 -14.42 -6.70 16.49
C TYR A 78 -15.02 -5.29 16.64
N ASN A 79 -14.97 -4.46 15.58
CA ASN A 79 -15.46 -3.07 15.57
C ASN A 79 -14.94 -2.20 16.74
N PHE A 80 -13.82 -2.59 17.34
CA PHE A 80 -13.19 -1.89 18.45
C PHE A 80 -12.83 -0.45 18.02
N MET A 81 -13.19 0.56 18.83
CA MET A 81 -12.87 1.98 18.56
C MET A 81 -13.52 2.57 17.27
N THR A 82 -14.71 2.10 16.91
CA THR A 82 -15.47 2.55 15.72
C THR A 82 -15.73 4.06 15.67
N LYS A 83 -15.93 4.71 16.83
CA LYS A 83 -16.20 6.16 16.94
C LYS A 83 -14.94 7.04 16.86
N GLN A 84 -13.77 6.52 17.26
CA GLN A 84 -12.55 7.31 17.43
C GLN A 84 -11.56 7.18 16.26
N LEU A 85 -11.53 6.04 15.55
CA LEU A 85 -10.59 5.80 14.46
C LEU A 85 -11.30 5.40 13.16
N ARG A 86 -11.14 6.25 12.13
CA ARG A 86 -11.55 5.95 10.75
C ARG A 86 -10.69 4.81 10.20
N LEU A 87 -11.33 3.87 9.50
CA LEU A 87 -10.69 2.67 8.95
C LEU A 87 -9.51 3.01 8.03
N LYS A 88 -9.60 4.11 7.28
CA LYS A 88 -8.53 4.59 6.38
C LYS A 88 -7.20 4.82 7.11
N TYR A 89 -7.21 5.54 8.24
CA TYR A 89 -6.00 5.86 8.99
C TYR A 89 -5.37 4.62 9.61
N LEU A 90 -6.20 3.68 10.08
CA LEU A 90 -5.68 2.45 10.64
C LEU A 90 -5.03 1.56 9.58
N LEU A 91 -5.58 1.53 8.36
CA LEU A 91 -4.98 0.80 7.25
C LEU A 91 -3.65 1.44 6.80
N GLU A 92 -3.56 2.77 6.80
CA GLU A 92 -2.29 3.49 6.56
C GLU A 92 -1.25 3.19 7.64
N PHE A 93 -1.65 3.17 8.91
CA PHE A 93 -0.79 2.82 10.03
C PHE A 93 -0.33 1.35 10.01
N HIS A 94 -1.21 0.42 9.63
CA HIS A 94 -0.89 -0.98 9.42
C HIS A 94 0.20 -1.14 8.35
N ILE A 95 0.04 -0.50 7.19
CA ILE A 95 1.03 -0.55 6.10
C ILE A 95 2.38 0.00 6.57
N PHE A 96 2.38 1.11 7.32
CA PHE A 96 3.61 1.68 7.88
C PHE A 96 4.33 0.69 8.82
N LEU A 97 3.63 0.09 9.77
CA LEU A 97 4.23 -0.87 10.70
C LEU A 97 4.72 -2.15 10.01
N CYS A 98 3.92 -2.67 9.07
CA CYS A 98 4.23 -3.87 8.31
C CYS A 98 5.28 -3.65 7.22
N THR A 99 5.71 -2.42 6.96
CA THR A 99 6.86 -2.12 6.07
C THR A 99 8.12 -1.83 6.87
N LEU A 100 8.00 -1.07 7.96
CA LEU A 100 9.11 -0.81 8.88
C LEU A 100 9.60 -2.08 9.59
N GLY A 101 8.68 -2.93 10.04
CA GLY A 101 9.02 -4.17 10.76
C GLY A 101 9.92 -5.11 9.97
N PRO A 102 9.59 -5.48 8.71
CA PRO A 102 10.45 -6.29 7.85
C PRO A 102 11.82 -5.67 7.57
N ILE A 103 11.91 -4.34 7.48
CA ILE A 103 13.19 -3.64 7.35
C ILE A 103 14.04 -3.87 8.61
N LEU A 104 13.47 -3.71 9.81
CA LEU A 104 14.20 -3.99 11.05
C LEU A 104 14.62 -5.47 11.14
N ILE A 105 13.76 -6.40 10.70
CA ILE A 105 14.07 -7.83 10.66
C ILE A 105 15.19 -8.13 9.66
N LEU A 106 15.24 -7.43 8.52
CA LEU A 106 16.33 -7.55 7.55
C LEU A 106 17.68 -7.15 8.16
N PHE A 107 17.73 -6.04 8.92
CA PHE A 107 18.94 -5.63 9.64
C PHE A 107 19.27 -6.60 10.80
N HIS A 108 18.27 -7.18 11.46
CA HIS A 108 18.45 -8.21 12.50
C HIS A 108 19.15 -9.45 11.98
N THR A 109 18.81 -9.94 10.78
CA THR A 109 19.47 -11.12 10.20
C THR A 109 20.89 -10.82 9.72
N ALA A 110 21.33 -9.56 9.79
CA ALA A 110 22.61 -9.09 9.28
C ALA A 110 22.84 -9.54 7.82
N PHE A 111 21.78 -9.58 7.01
CA PHE A 111 21.81 -10.05 5.61
C PHE A 111 22.35 -11.49 5.44
N LYS A 112 22.29 -12.32 6.49
CA LYS A 112 22.64 -13.74 6.42
C LYS A 112 21.40 -14.55 6.08
N PHE A 113 21.28 -14.92 4.81
CA PHE A 113 20.19 -15.76 4.31
C PHE A 113 20.69 -17.20 4.15
N GLY A 114 20.32 -18.08 5.08
CA GLY A 114 20.66 -19.51 5.02
C GLY A 114 19.55 -20.41 5.55
N GLY A 115 19.33 -21.55 4.88
CA GLY A 115 18.40 -22.59 5.31
C GLY A 115 16.97 -22.08 5.57
N LEU A 116 16.42 -22.43 6.74
CA LEU A 116 15.05 -22.06 7.16
C LEU A 116 14.84 -20.54 7.28
N VAL A 117 15.89 -19.78 7.59
CA VAL A 117 15.80 -18.31 7.74
C VAL A 117 15.45 -17.66 6.40
N SER A 118 16.01 -18.17 5.30
CA SER A 118 15.69 -17.68 3.96
C SER A 118 14.21 -17.89 3.61
N VAL A 119 13.66 -19.06 3.92
CA VAL A 119 12.25 -19.38 3.65
C VAL A 119 11.32 -18.49 4.46
N ALA A 120 11.60 -18.29 5.76
CA ALA A 120 10.83 -17.39 6.60
C ALA A 120 10.90 -15.94 6.10
N PHE A 121 12.09 -15.48 5.72
CA PHE A 121 12.30 -14.13 5.19
C PHE A 121 11.51 -13.91 3.89
N TRP A 122 11.63 -14.82 2.92
CA TRP A 122 10.90 -14.70 1.66
C TRP A 122 9.38 -14.83 1.83
N SER A 123 8.93 -15.64 2.79
CA SER A 123 7.50 -15.70 3.14
C SER A 123 7.00 -14.36 3.69
N MET A 124 7.76 -13.73 4.58
CA MET A 124 7.46 -12.39 5.09
C MET A 124 7.42 -11.36 3.94
N VAL A 125 8.41 -11.38 3.04
CA VAL A 125 8.45 -10.49 1.86
C VAL A 125 7.22 -10.69 0.96
N ALA A 126 6.83 -11.94 0.71
CA ALA A 126 5.64 -12.25 -0.08
C ALA A 126 4.36 -11.71 0.56
N VAL A 127 4.21 -11.83 1.88
CA VAL A 127 3.08 -11.26 2.63
C VAL A 127 3.05 -9.72 2.47
N VAL A 128 4.18 -9.04 2.65
CA VAL A 128 4.26 -7.57 2.46
C VAL A 128 3.91 -7.18 1.03
N ALA A 129 4.46 -7.88 0.04
CA ALA A 129 4.19 -7.63 -1.38
C ALA A 129 2.70 -7.79 -1.71
N SER A 130 2.07 -8.86 -1.21
CA SER A 130 0.62 -9.06 -1.35
C SER A 130 -0.20 -7.94 -0.70
N GLY A 131 0.26 -7.41 0.45
CA GLY A 131 -0.38 -6.27 1.11
C GLY A 131 -0.31 -4.98 0.28
N VAL A 132 0.83 -4.73 -0.37
CA VAL A 132 1.00 -3.60 -1.29
C VAL A 132 0.07 -3.73 -2.51
N ILE A 133 0.02 -4.91 -3.12
CA ILE A 133 -0.93 -5.22 -4.23
C ILE A 133 -2.38 -5.02 -3.76
N GLY A 134 -2.73 -5.51 -2.57
CA GLY A 134 -4.05 -5.33 -1.98
C GLY A 134 -4.42 -3.86 -1.80
N ARG A 135 -3.46 -2.99 -1.43
CA ARG A 135 -3.68 -1.53 -1.36
C ARG A 135 -3.91 -0.90 -2.73
N PHE A 136 -3.19 -1.34 -3.77
CA PHE A 136 -3.41 -0.85 -5.14
C PHE A 136 -4.84 -1.15 -5.61
N ILE A 137 -5.32 -2.38 -5.38
CA ILE A 137 -6.70 -2.76 -5.69
C ILE A 137 -7.68 -1.96 -4.83
N TYR A 138 -7.39 -1.77 -3.53
CA TYR A 138 -8.26 -1.02 -2.61
C TYR A 138 -8.49 0.43 -3.04
N ILE A 139 -7.50 1.10 -3.64
CA ILE A 139 -7.64 2.49 -4.12
C ILE A 139 -8.52 2.57 -5.38
N GLN A 140 -8.55 1.52 -6.21
CA GLN A 140 -9.32 1.50 -7.45
C GLN A 140 -10.82 1.29 -7.23
N ILE A 141 -11.23 0.72 -6.10
CA ILE A 141 -12.64 0.48 -5.79
C ILE A 141 -13.25 1.75 -5.16
N PRO A 142 -14.21 2.42 -5.83
CA PRO A 142 -14.86 3.60 -5.27
C PRO A 142 -15.69 3.20 -4.04
N ARG A 143 -15.36 3.77 -2.88
CA ARG A 143 -16.08 3.53 -1.61
C ARG A 143 -16.62 4.84 -1.04
N THR A 144 -17.72 4.73 -0.31
CA THR A 144 -18.27 5.82 0.49
C THR A 144 -17.27 6.27 1.57
N VAL A 145 -17.45 7.47 2.11
CA VAL A 145 -16.62 8.05 3.19
C VAL A 145 -16.59 7.18 4.45
N GLU A 146 -17.58 6.29 4.62
CA GLU A 146 -17.68 5.32 5.72
C GLU A 146 -17.02 3.97 5.42
N GLY A 147 -16.47 3.77 4.22
CA GLY A 147 -15.78 2.54 3.82
C GLY A 147 -16.71 1.42 3.34
N ARG A 148 -18.02 1.69 3.19
CA ARG A 148 -18.97 0.82 2.49
C ARG A 148 -18.70 0.89 0.98
N GLU A 149 -18.62 -0.28 0.34
CA GLU A 149 -18.54 -0.39 -1.11
C GLU A 149 -19.77 0.25 -1.73
N LEU A 150 -19.57 1.19 -2.66
CA LEU A 150 -20.66 1.81 -3.38
C LEU A 150 -21.28 0.76 -4.30
N SER A 151 -22.60 0.58 -4.21
CA SER A 151 -23.28 -0.22 -5.21
C SER A 151 -23.18 0.45 -6.58
N LEU A 152 -23.23 -0.35 -7.66
CA LEU A 152 -23.22 0.19 -9.03
C LEU A 152 -24.31 1.23 -9.26
N ASN A 153 -25.44 1.11 -8.55
CA ASN A 153 -26.54 2.07 -8.61
C ASN A 153 -26.19 3.42 -7.96
N GLU A 154 -25.43 3.42 -6.86
CA GLU A 154 -24.98 4.66 -6.22
C GLU A 154 -23.90 5.37 -7.05
N VAL A 155 -23.02 4.62 -7.72
CA VAL A 155 -22.05 5.19 -8.68
C VAL A 155 -22.77 5.82 -9.87
N LYS A 156 -23.77 5.15 -10.43
CA LYS A 156 -24.64 5.71 -11.49
C LYS A 156 -25.41 6.94 -11.00
N GLY A 157 -25.89 6.92 -9.76
CA GLY A 157 -26.58 8.06 -9.12
C GLY A 157 -25.69 9.30 -8.98
N MET A 158 -24.45 9.12 -8.49
CA MET A 158 -23.48 10.23 -8.42
C MET A 158 -23.15 10.78 -9.80
N ARG A 159 -23.06 9.93 -10.84
CA ARG A 159 -22.86 10.36 -12.22
C ARG A 159 -24.03 11.22 -12.71
N SER A 160 -25.27 10.78 -12.46
CA SER A 160 -26.47 11.53 -12.84
C SER A 160 -26.51 12.90 -12.14
N GLN A 161 -26.21 12.95 -10.85
CA GLN A 161 -26.13 14.20 -10.10
C GLN A 161 -25.01 15.12 -10.60
N LEU A 162 -23.87 14.58 -11.03
CA LEU A 162 -22.79 15.38 -11.61
C LEU A 162 -23.21 16.02 -12.94
N VAL A 163 -23.89 15.25 -13.80
CA VAL A 163 -24.42 15.74 -15.08
C VAL A 163 -25.46 16.82 -14.83
N GLU A 164 -26.33 16.65 -13.84
CA GLU A 164 -27.37 17.62 -13.51
C GLU A 164 -26.80 18.92 -12.91
N ASN A 165 -25.79 18.81 -12.04
CA ASN A 165 -25.06 19.98 -11.54
C ASN A 165 -24.30 20.72 -12.66
N LEU A 166 -23.73 19.99 -13.63
CA LEU A 166 -23.08 20.59 -14.80
C LEU A 166 -24.09 21.29 -15.72
N LYS A 167 -25.30 20.73 -15.90
CA LYS A 167 -26.40 21.41 -16.61
C LYS A 167 -26.73 22.76 -15.96
N GLN A 168 -26.88 22.78 -14.64
CA GLN A 168 -27.27 23.99 -13.90
C GLN A 168 -26.18 25.06 -13.85
N SER A 169 -24.90 24.67 -13.80
CA SER A 169 -23.79 25.61 -13.59
C SER A 169 -23.16 26.16 -14.87
N VAL A 170 -23.20 25.40 -15.98
CA VAL A 170 -22.48 25.76 -17.22
C VAL A 170 -23.42 26.14 -18.36
N GLY A 171 -24.73 25.91 -18.24
CA GLY A 171 -25.65 26.15 -19.37
C GLY A 171 -25.25 25.30 -20.57
N LEU A 172 -24.84 24.05 -20.32
CA LEU A 172 -24.42 23.12 -21.36
C LEU A 172 -25.57 22.89 -22.33
N ASP A 173 -25.30 23.17 -23.60
CA ASP A 173 -26.21 22.93 -24.72
C ASP A 173 -26.72 21.49 -24.68
N GLU A 174 -28.04 21.28 -24.81
CA GLU A 174 -28.70 19.97 -24.64
C GLU A 174 -28.12 18.89 -25.56
N GLN A 175 -27.46 19.30 -26.65
CA GLN A 175 -26.85 18.45 -27.65
C GLN A 175 -25.48 17.86 -27.23
N LEU A 176 -24.75 18.48 -26.30
CA LEU A 176 -23.42 18.00 -25.86
C LEU A 176 -23.50 16.92 -24.76
N ILE A 177 -24.64 16.87 -24.08
CA ILE A 177 -24.93 15.95 -22.98
C ILE A 177 -24.91 14.48 -23.42
N PRO A 178 -25.60 14.07 -24.49
CA PRO A 178 -25.52 12.68 -24.97
C PRO A 178 -24.12 12.30 -25.46
N LEU A 179 -23.32 13.26 -25.95
CA LEU A 179 -21.96 13.02 -26.41
C LEU A 179 -21.03 12.68 -25.23
N ILE A 180 -21.08 13.46 -24.15
CA ILE A 180 -20.27 13.23 -22.94
C ILE A 180 -20.69 11.93 -22.24
N VAL A 181 -21.99 11.68 -22.13
CA VAL A 181 -22.53 10.43 -21.58
C VAL A 181 -22.10 9.24 -22.42
N GLY A 182 -22.20 9.33 -23.75
CA GLY A 182 -21.81 8.27 -24.70
C GLY A 182 -20.31 8.01 -24.80
N THR A 183 -19.44 8.99 -24.49
CA THR A 183 -17.99 8.77 -24.40
C THR A 183 -17.53 8.17 -23.07
N ALA A 184 -18.32 8.35 -22.00
CA ALA A 184 -18.01 7.82 -20.67
C ALA A 184 -18.55 6.40 -20.45
N ASP A 185 -19.60 6.01 -21.17
CA ASP A 185 -19.98 4.60 -21.35
C ASP A 185 -19.09 4.03 -22.45
N GLY A 186 -18.06 3.28 -22.07
CA GLY A 186 -17.04 2.70 -22.97
C GLY A 186 -17.54 1.66 -23.98
N ASP A 187 -18.73 1.83 -24.55
CA ASP A 187 -19.34 0.96 -25.57
C ASP A 187 -19.51 1.65 -26.94
N GLY A 188 -18.96 2.86 -27.13
CA GLY A 188 -19.04 3.62 -28.39
C GLY A 188 -17.97 3.30 -29.45
N ALA A 189 -16.91 2.56 -29.11
CA ALA A 189 -15.80 2.25 -30.03
C ALA A 189 -15.78 0.79 -30.53
N ALA A 190 -16.78 -0.02 -30.18
CA ALA A 190 -16.92 -1.40 -30.65
C ALA A 190 -17.91 -1.56 -31.83
N ALA A 191 -18.61 -0.49 -32.23
CA ALA A 191 -19.65 -0.56 -33.27
C ALA A 191 -19.20 -0.19 -34.70
N LYS A 192 -17.89 -0.18 -34.98
CA LYS A 192 -17.40 0.03 -36.36
C LYS A 192 -16.15 -0.76 -36.71
N HIS A 193 -16.13 -2.06 -36.39
CA HIS A 193 -15.31 -3.01 -37.12
C HIS A 193 -16.21 -3.88 -38.00
N ARG A 194 -16.96 -3.25 -38.92
CA ARG A 194 -17.46 -3.99 -40.08
C ARG A 194 -16.22 -4.42 -40.85
N SER A 195 -15.94 -5.72 -40.77
CA SER A 195 -14.95 -6.42 -41.57
C SER A 195 -14.96 -5.87 -43.00
N PHE A 196 -13.81 -5.35 -43.42
CA PHE A 196 -13.55 -4.83 -44.76
C PHE A 196 -13.79 -5.87 -45.87
N ILE A 197 -14.01 -7.15 -45.50
CA ILE A 197 -14.10 -8.31 -46.41
C ILE A 197 -15.53 -8.50 -46.97
N VAL A 198 -16.57 -7.96 -46.33
CA VAL A 198 -17.98 -8.26 -46.70
C VAL A 198 -18.53 -7.33 -47.81
N ARG A 199 -17.72 -6.40 -48.36
CA ARG A 199 -18.21 -5.39 -49.33
C ARG A 199 -18.10 -5.79 -50.81
N TYR A 200 -17.68 -7.01 -51.14
CA TYR A 200 -17.46 -7.45 -52.53
C TYR A 200 -18.15 -8.79 -52.90
N LEU A 201 -19.07 -9.29 -52.07
CA LEU A 201 -19.77 -10.56 -52.32
C LEU A 201 -21.29 -10.45 -52.22
N ASP A 202 -21.85 -9.32 -52.64
CA ASP A 202 -23.27 -9.19 -53.03
C ASP A 202 -23.40 -8.23 -54.22
#